data_AF-A0A1H4LKA1-F1
#
_entry.id   AF-A0A1H4LKA1-F1
#
_cell.length_a   1.000
_cell.length_b   1.000
_cell.length_c   1.000
_cell.angle_alpha   90.00
_cell.angle_beta   90.00
_cell.angle_gamma   90.00
#
_symmetry.space_group_name_H-M   'P 1'
#
loop_
_entity.id
_entity.type
_entity.pdbx_description
1 polymer ?
#
loop_
_entity_poly.entity_id
_entity_poly.type
_entity_poly.pdbx_seq_one_letter_code
_entity_poly.pdbx_strand_id
1 'polypeptide(L)'
;MDKRYVLSDSEIVELVPGRGTAAATDEITVAGRAVGYMYREDPEDDSDSGWRFLAGDETQEYLDDERHVDVFDVNMIANMDQAIIPYLDAEPGTHLVRDEESDDFDEIDPDAEDDELYDADDGLDEEWEEFDDDAIDSADDLRDDDRL
;
A
#
# COMPACT_ATOMS: atom_id res chain seq x y z
N MET A 1 3.91 -26.22 -3.37
CA MET A 1 5.33 -25.84 -3.30
C MET A 1 5.71 -25.76 -1.82
N ASP A 2 6.95 -26.06 -1.48
CA ASP A 2 7.48 -25.94 -0.12
C ASP A 2 8.09 -24.54 0.03
N LYS A 3 7.46 -23.66 0.83
CA LYS A 3 8.02 -22.33 1.15
C LYS A 3 9.05 -22.48 2.26
N ARG A 4 10.19 -21.81 2.13
CA ARG A 4 11.23 -21.77 3.17
C ARG A 4 11.15 -20.43 3.87
N TYR A 5 10.60 -20.42 5.07
CA TYR A 5 10.54 -19.23 5.92
C TYR A 5 11.90 -18.90 6.53
N VAL A 6 12.10 -17.62 6.85
CA VAL A 6 13.36 -17.07 7.36
C VAL A 6 13.66 -17.56 8.78
N LEU A 7 12.65 -17.65 9.63
CA LEU A 7 12.78 -18.13 11.01
C LEU A 7 12.32 -19.58 11.12
N SER A 8 13.12 -20.38 11.85
CA SER A 8 12.70 -21.70 12.30
C SER A 8 12.00 -21.62 13.66
N ASP A 9 11.11 -22.57 13.96
CA ASP A 9 10.32 -22.62 15.21
C ASP A 9 11.19 -22.52 16.48
N SER A 10 12.41 -23.05 16.44
CA SER A 10 13.36 -23.00 17.56
C SER A 10 13.98 -21.63 17.84
N GLU A 11 13.80 -20.66 16.94
CA GLU A 11 14.37 -19.31 17.04
C GLU A 11 13.34 -18.27 17.53
N ILE A 12 12.06 -18.66 17.60
CA ILE A 12 10.97 -17.77 18.00
C ILE A 12 10.97 -17.62 19.53
N VAL A 13 11.07 -16.38 20.00
CA VAL A 13 10.92 -16.00 21.41
C VAL A 13 9.56 -15.34 21.61
N GLU A 14 8.94 -15.52 22.77
CA GLU A 14 7.71 -14.80 23.13
C GLU A 14 8.04 -13.34 23.49
N LEU A 15 7.91 -12.45 22.51
CA LEU A 15 8.13 -11.00 22.62
C LEU A 15 6.82 -10.27 22.92
N VAL A 16 5.74 -10.65 22.24
CA VAL A 16 4.43 -9.98 22.32
C VAL A 16 3.30 -11.02 22.52
N PRO A 17 3.13 -11.52 23.76
CA PRO A 17 2.19 -12.61 24.03
C PRO A 17 0.74 -12.20 23.79
N GLY A 18 -0.05 -13.11 23.20
CA GLY A 18 -1.51 -12.98 23.11
C GLY A 18 -2.00 -11.88 22.16
N ARG A 19 -1.22 -11.56 21.13
CA ARG A 19 -1.58 -10.53 20.12
C ARG A 19 -2.43 -11.05 18.95
N GLY A 20 -2.70 -12.35 18.89
CA GLY A 20 -3.47 -12.95 17.80
C GLY A 20 -2.65 -13.12 16.52
N THR A 21 -3.35 -13.25 15.41
CA THR A 21 -2.77 -13.45 14.08
C THR A 21 -2.83 -12.18 13.23
N ALA A 22 -1.98 -12.11 12.22
CA ALA A 22 -1.91 -11.02 11.26
C ALA A 22 -1.57 -11.57 9.87
N ALA A 23 -1.95 -10.85 8.83
CA ALA A 23 -1.45 -11.18 7.49
C ALA A 23 -0.08 -10.56 7.27
N ALA A 24 0.83 -11.31 6.63
CA ALA A 24 2.14 -10.80 6.23
C ALA A 24 2.55 -11.34 4.86
N THR A 25 3.33 -10.54 4.13
CA THR A 25 3.80 -10.90 2.79
C THR A 25 4.99 -11.84 2.80
N ASP A 26 5.21 -12.55 1.69
CA ASP A 26 6.42 -13.37 1.48
C ASP A 26 7.69 -12.51 1.47
N GLU A 27 7.61 -11.21 1.15
CA GLU A 27 8.76 -10.31 1.24
C GLU A 27 9.32 -10.25 2.67
N ILE A 28 8.45 -10.26 3.67
CA ILE A 28 8.87 -10.33 5.07
C ILE A 28 9.23 -11.77 5.46
N THR A 29 8.33 -12.71 5.21
CA THR A 29 8.41 -14.05 5.84
C THR A 29 9.33 -15.04 5.11
N VAL A 30 9.56 -14.85 3.82
CA VAL A 30 10.39 -15.69 2.95
C VAL A 30 11.67 -14.97 2.53
N ALA A 31 11.57 -13.71 2.09
CA ALA A 31 12.75 -12.94 1.67
C ALA A 31 13.48 -12.27 2.85
N GLY A 32 12.84 -12.12 4.01
CA GLY A 32 13.45 -11.59 5.23
C GLY A 32 13.63 -10.08 5.20
N ARG A 33 12.79 -9.38 4.45
CA ARG A 33 12.75 -7.92 4.44
C ARG A 33 12.06 -7.41 5.70
N ALA A 34 12.45 -6.22 6.11
CA ALA A 34 11.83 -5.56 7.25
C ALA A 34 10.42 -5.06 6.87
N VAL A 35 9.57 -4.82 7.87
CA VAL A 35 8.26 -4.21 7.66
C VAL A 35 8.47 -2.74 7.30
N GLY A 36 8.14 -2.35 6.08
CA GLY A 36 8.19 -0.95 5.64
C GLY A 36 6.83 -0.27 5.66
N TYR A 37 5.75 -1.05 5.64
CA TYR A 37 4.39 -0.53 5.73
C TYR A 37 3.51 -1.49 6.52
N MET A 38 2.71 -0.97 7.43
CA MET A 38 1.73 -1.75 8.16
C MET A 38 0.46 -0.97 8.41
N TYR A 39 -0.66 -1.66 8.40
CA TYR A 39 -1.95 -1.07 8.69
C TYR A 39 -2.83 -2.04 9.46
N ARG A 40 -3.82 -1.48 10.16
CA ARG A 40 -4.74 -2.26 10.99
C ARG A 40 -6.16 -2.12 10.49
N GLU A 41 -6.78 -3.23 10.11
CA GLU A 41 -8.20 -3.31 9.77
C GLU A 41 -9.01 -3.76 10.99
N ASP A 42 -10.34 -3.72 10.87
CA ASP A 42 -11.21 -4.42 11.81
C ASP A 42 -10.90 -5.93 11.78
N PRO A 43 -10.76 -6.58 12.94
CA PRO A 43 -10.42 -7.99 12.99
C PRO A 43 -11.54 -8.84 12.39
N GLU A 44 -11.18 -9.83 11.58
CA GLU A 44 -12.15 -10.71 10.92
C GLU A 44 -12.84 -11.68 11.89
N ASP A 45 -12.12 -12.11 12.94
CA ASP A 45 -12.60 -12.96 14.01
C ASP A 45 -11.78 -12.80 15.30
N ASP A 46 -12.17 -13.48 16.40
CA ASP A 46 -11.57 -13.32 17.73
C ASP A 46 -10.05 -13.59 17.80
N SER A 47 -9.50 -14.29 16.80
CA SER A 47 -8.07 -14.60 16.72
C SER A 47 -7.31 -13.61 15.84
N ASP A 48 -7.99 -12.96 14.90
CA ASP A 48 -7.38 -11.96 14.04
C ASP A 48 -7.12 -10.67 14.81
N SER A 49 -5.91 -10.13 14.67
CA SER A 49 -5.52 -8.88 15.32
C SER A 49 -5.97 -7.66 14.51
N GLY A 50 -6.29 -7.86 13.24
CA GLY A 50 -6.51 -6.82 12.24
C GLY A 50 -5.22 -6.32 11.58
N TRP A 51 -4.04 -6.70 12.07
CA TRP A 51 -2.78 -6.22 11.48
C TRP A 51 -2.46 -6.86 10.14
N ARG A 52 -1.93 -6.03 9.24
CA ARG A 52 -1.41 -6.39 7.93
C ARG A 52 0.00 -5.80 7.79
N PHE A 53 0.99 -6.65 7.53
CA PHE A 53 2.41 -6.27 7.47
C PHE A 53 2.97 -6.49 6.07
N LEU A 54 3.64 -5.45 5.54
CA LEU A 54 4.20 -5.40 4.19
C LEU A 54 5.62 -4.83 4.23
N ALA A 55 6.44 -5.16 3.23
CA ALA A 55 7.74 -4.54 3.02
C ALA A 55 7.62 -3.08 2.54
N GLY A 56 6.48 -2.70 1.95
CA GLY A 56 6.12 -1.33 1.56
C GLY A 56 6.26 -1.02 0.07
N ASP A 57 6.91 -1.89 -0.70
CA ASP A 57 7.09 -1.74 -2.16
C ASP A 57 6.39 -2.84 -2.98
N GLU A 58 5.55 -3.67 -2.34
CA GLU A 58 4.72 -4.65 -3.02
C GLU A 58 3.73 -3.99 -3.99
N THR A 59 3.65 -4.53 -5.21
CA THR A 59 2.69 -4.05 -6.21
C THR A 59 1.29 -4.62 -5.96
N GLN A 60 0.27 -3.93 -6.46
CA GLN A 60 -1.10 -4.46 -6.39
C GLN A 60 -1.26 -5.83 -7.07
N GLU A 61 -0.58 -6.06 -8.20
CA GLU A 61 -0.59 -7.37 -8.87
C GLU A 61 0.01 -8.48 -7.99
N TYR A 62 1.04 -8.15 -7.20
CA TYR A 62 1.63 -9.08 -6.25
C TYR A 62 0.68 -9.39 -5.08
N LEU A 63 0.04 -8.35 -4.52
CA LEU A 63 -0.88 -8.49 -3.39
C LEU A 63 -2.22 -9.17 -3.77
N ASP A 64 -2.63 -9.11 -5.03
CA ASP A 64 -3.83 -9.80 -5.54
C ASP A 64 -3.65 -11.34 -5.57
N ASP A 65 -2.41 -11.82 -5.55
CA ASP A 65 -2.12 -13.24 -5.49
C ASP A 65 -2.08 -13.75 -4.04
N GLU A 66 -3.12 -14.49 -3.65
CA GLU A 66 -3.24 -15.13 -2.32
C GLU A 66 -2.03 -16.01 -1.94
N ARG A 67 -1.19 -16.41 -2.89
CA ARG A 67 0.02 -17.19 -2.61
C ARG A 67 1.17 -16.35 -2.06
N HIS A 68 1.07 -15.03 -2.08
CA HIS A 68 2.10 -14.10 -1.58
C HIS A 68 1.80 -13.55 -0.20
N VAL A 69 0.62 -13.82 0.34
CA VAL A 69 0.17 -13.35 1.65
C VAL A 69 -0.30 -14.56 2.45
N ASP A 70 0.23 -14.72 3.66
CA ASP A 70 -0.16 -15.79 4.57
C ASP A 70 -0.45 -15.20 5.97
N VAL A 71 -1.15 -15.98 6.80
CA VAL A 71 -1.51 -15.59 8.17
C VAL A 71 -0.49 -16.16 9.16
N PHE A 72 0.05 -15.28 10.00
CA PHE A 72 1.07 -15.61 11.00
C PHE A 72 0.67 -15.10 12.38
N ASP A 73 1.23 -15.69 13.43
CA ASP A 73 1.14 -15.11 14.77
C ASP A 73 1.87 -13.76 14.79
N VAL A 74 1.27 -12.73 15.39
CA VAL A 74 1.90 -11.40 15.48
C VAL A 74 3.25 -11.48 16.19
N ASN A 75 3.40 -12.40 17.15
CA ASN A 75 4.68 -12.64 17.80
C ASN A 75 5.76 -13.11 16.82
N MET A 76 5.41 -13.91 15.81
CA MET A 76 6.36 -14.36 14.80
C MET A 76 6.87 -13.17 13.97
N ILE A 77 5.99 -12.27 13.55
CA ILE A 77 6.39 -11.06 12.81
C ILE A 77 7.26 -10.16 13.69
N ALA A 78 6.92 -9.98 14.97
CA ALA A 78 7.73 -9.22 15.92
C ALA A 78 9.14 -9.82 16.15
N ASN A 79 9.32 -11.13 15.93
CA ASN A 79 10.66 -11.75 15.95
C ASN A 79 11.45 -11.47 14.67
N MET A 80 10.78 -11.31 13.53
CA MET A 80 11.41 -10.91 12.27
C MET A 80 11.77 -9.43 12.28
N ASP A 81 10.91 -8.60 12.86
CA ASP A 81 11.09 -7.16 12.95
C ASP A 81 10.57 -6.61 14.28
N GLN A 82 11.49 -6.28 15.18
CA GLN A 82 11.14 -5.78 16.51
C GLN A 82 10.68 -4.31 16.49
N ALA A 83 10.92 -3.57 15.40
CA ALA A 83 10.57 -2.16 15.31
C ALA A 83 9.06 -1.93 15.36
N ILE A 84 8.25 -2.95 15.02
CA ILE A 84 6.78 -2.85 15.05
C ILE A 84 6.20 -2.86 16.47
N ILE A 85 6.92 -3.41 17.45
CA ILE A 85 6.41 -3.71 18.80
C ILE A 85 5.74 -2.50 19.49
N PRO A 86 6.32 -1.27 19.44
CA PRO A 86 5.72 -0.10 20.06
C PRO A 86 4.35 0.30 19.52
N TYR A 87 4.01 -0.14 18.30
CA TYR A 87 2.85 0.32 17.55
C TYR A 87 1.67 -0.67 17.59
N LEU A 88 1.87 -1.89 18.09
CA LEU A 88 0.88 -2.98 18.05
C LEU A 88 -0.41 -2.72 18.86
N ASP A 89 -0.44 -1.66 19.67
CA ASP A 89 -1.62 -1.21 20.43
C ASP A 89 -2.47 -0.15 19.69
N ALA A 90 -2.06 0.28 18.49
CA ALA A 90 -2.79 1.26 17.67
C ALA A 90 -4.19 0.76 17.28
N GLU A 91 -5.14 1.67 17.08
CA GLU A 91 -6.54 1.34 16.79
C GLU A 91 -6.74 0.85 15.34
N PRO A 92 -7.80 0.07 15.05
CA PRO A 92 -8.20 -0.19 13.67
C PRO A 92 -8.40 1.12 12.90
N GLY A 93 -7.93 1.16 11.65
CA GLY A 93 -7.85 2.36 10.80
C GLY A 93 -6.48 3.03 10.77
N THR A 94 -5.55 2.65 11.67
CA THR A 94 -4.17 3.18 11.64
C THR A 94 -3.38 2.63 10.45
N HIS A 95 -2.68 3.52 9.76
CA HIS A 95 -1.73 3.22 8.68
C HIS A 95 -0.37 3.83 9.03
N LEU A 96 0.69 3.03 8.94
CA LEU A 96 2.03 3.38 9.42
C LEU A 96 3.07 3.05 8.34
N VAL A 97 3.89 4.03 7.99
CA VAL A 97 5.03 3.86 7.09
C VAL A 97 6.33 3.94 7.88
N ARG A 98 7.29 3.07 7.57
CA ARG A 98 8.60 3.09 8.22
C ARG A 98 9.45 4.22 7.65
N ASP A 99 10.04 5.03 8.53
CA ASP A 99 11.07 5.99 8.18
C ASP A 99 12.43 5.28 8.04
N GLU A 100 13.04 5.37 6.86
CA GLU A 100 14.31 4.68 6.55
C GLU A 100 15.51 5.23 7.33
N GLU A 101 15.44 6.46 7.86
CA GLU A 101 16.54 7.10 8.58
C GLU A 101 16.53 6.76 10.08
N SER A 102 15.33 6.71 10.68
CA SER A 102 15.09 6.57 12.12
C SER A 102 14.79 5.13 12.55
N ASP A 103 14.28 4.30 11.63
CA ASP A 103 13.70 2.98 11.94
C ASP A 103 12.38 3.05 12.75
N ASP A 104 11.80 4.25 12.85
CA ASP A 104 10.51 4.51 13.46
C ASP A 104 9.37 4.46 12.43
N PHE A 105 8.12 4.52 12.90
CA PHE A 105 6.95 4.54 12.02
C PHE A 105 6.17 5.83 12.19
N ASP A 106 5.86 6.46 11.07
CA ASP A 106 5.01 7.64 10.97
C ASP A 106 3.60 7.24 10.54
N GLU A 107 2.60 7.78 11.24
CA GLU A 107 1.19 7.58 10.88
C GLU A 107 0.83 8.44 9.67
N ILE A 108 0.20 7.82 8.68
CA ILE A 108 -0.25 8.49 7.46
C ILE A 108 -1.76 8.34 7.31
N ASP A 109 -2.38 9.31 6.64
CA ASP A 109 -3.74 9.19 6.14
C ASP A 109 -3.66 8.79 4.65
N PRO A 110 -4.01 7.54 4.28
CA PRO A 110 -3.91 7.09 2.90
C PRO A 110 -4.92 7.78 1.96
N ASP A 111 -5.95 8.42 2.51
CA ASP A 111 -6.98 9.16 1.78
C ASP A 111 -6.71 10.66 1.79
N ALA A 112 -5.63 11.14 2.42
CA ALA A 112 -5.24 12.53 2.32
C ALA A 112 -4.91 12.87 0.86
N GLU A 113 -5.71 13.75 0.26
CA GLU A 113 -5.37 14.37 -1.02
C GLU A 113 -4.07 15.16 -0.80
N ASP A 114 -3.05 14.91 -1.63
CA ASP A 114 -1.80 15.67 -1.66
C ASP A 114 -2.14 17.11 -2.10
N ASP A 115 -2.61 17.91 -1.15
CA ASP A 115 -3.06 19.30 -1.37
C ASP A 115 -1.91 20.17 -1.89
N GLU A 116 -0.65 19.72 -1.76
CA GLU A 116 0.56 20.41 -2.21
C GLU A 116 0.95 20.17 -3.68
N LEU A 117 0.21 19.36 -4.45
CA LEU A 117 0.45 19.20 -5.91
C LEU A 117 -0.20 20.32 -6.76
N TYR A 118 -0.99 21.21 -6.16
CA TYR A 118 -1.68 22.31 -6.87
C TYR A 118 -1.19 23.71 -6.49
N ASP A 119 -0.25 23.84 -5.54
CA ASP A 119 0.31 25.13 -5.09
C ASP A 119 1.73 25.41 -5.63
N ALA A 120 2.05 24.85 -6.79
CA ALA A 120 3.06 25.43 -7.67
C ALA A 120 2.34 26.34 -8.69
N ASP A 121 2.22 27.60 -8.28
CA ASP A 121 2.31 28.81 -9.10
C ASP A 121 3.30 28.63 -10.29
N ASP A 122 2.87 27.95 -11.36
CA ASP A 122 3.34 28.17 -12.72
C ASP A 122 2.15 28.72 -13.49
N GLY A 123 2.17 30.04 -13.68
CA GLY A 123 1.08 30.83 -14.22
C GLY A 123 0.53 30.27 -15.53
N LEU A 124 -0.54 29.50 -15.43
CA LEU A 124 -1.53 29.44 -16.49
C LEU A 124 -2.42 30.66 -16.33
N ASP A 125 -1.88 31.77 -16.82
CA ASP A 125 -2.68 32.94 -17.14
C ASP A 125 -3.88 32.46 -17.97
N GLU A 126 -5.05 32.89 -17.51
CA GLU A 126 -6.34 32.64 -18.12
C GLU A 126 -6.35 33.07 -19.60
N GLU A 127 -6.09 32.16 -20.53
CA GLU A 127 -6.59 32.27 -21.90
C GLU A 127 -7.17 30.92 -22.34
N TRP A 128 -8.22 30.50 -21.62
CA TRP A 128 -9.24 29.67 -22.24
C TRP A 128 -9.90 30.49 -23.34
N GLU A 129 -9.43 30.36 -24.58
CA GLU A 129 -10.24 30.74 -25.73
C GLU A 129 -11.54 29.93 -25.65
N GLU A 130 -12.65 30.63 -25.42
CA GLU A 130 -13.99 30.09 -25.59
C GLU A 130 -14.04 29.49 -27.01
N PHE A 131 -13.99 28.16 -27.11
CA PHE A 131 -14.18 27.47 -28.38
C PHE A 131 -15.61 27.77 -28.82
N ASP A 132 -15.75 28.73 -29.72
CA ASP A 132 -16.99 29.07 -30.40
C ASP A 132 -17.56 27.77 -31.04
N ASP A 133 -18.67 27.27 -30.49
CA ASP A 133 -19.34 26.05 -30.97
C ASP A 133 -20.03 26.25 -32.34
N ASP A 134 -20.00 27.48 -32.87
CA ASP A 134 -20.53 27.84 -34.19
C ASP A 134 -19.59 27.42 -35.36
N ALA A 135 -18.49 26.72 -35.10
CA ALA A 135 -17.61 26.16 -36.15
C ALA A 135 -18.00 24.75 -36.63
N ILE A 136 -19.17 24.23 -36.24
CA ILE A 136 -19.73 22.96 -36.75
C ILE A 136 -20.90 23.24 -37.71
N ASP A 137 -20.66 23.97 -38.79
CA ASP A 137 -21.46 23.84 -40.01
C ASP A 137 -20.58 24.03 -41.24
N SER A 138 -19.84 22.97 -41.59
CA SER A 138 -19.40 22.67 -42.97
C SER A 138 -18.85 21.25 -43.00
N ALA A 139 -19.73 20.27 -42.75
CA ALA A 139 -19.54 18.89 -43.19
C ALA A 139 -20.17 18.68 -44.58
N ASP A 140 -19.95 19.63 -45.50
CA ASP A 140 -20.39 19.55 -46.90
C ASP A 140 -19.39 20.27 -47.80
N ASP A 141 -18.25 19.63 -48.10
CA ASP A 141 -17.55 19.73 -49.39
C ASP A 141 -16.30 18.85 -49.33
N LEU A 142 -16.44 17.53 -49.54
CA LEU A 142 -15.42 16.69 -50.18
C LEU A 142 -16.08 15.36 -50.61
N ARG A 143 -17.05 15.47 -51.52
CA ARG A 143 -17.33 14.42 -52.51
C ARG A 143 -17.68 15.09 -53.82
N ASP A 144 -16.67 15.27 -54.67
CA ASP A 144 -16.75 15.12 -56.12
C ASP A 144 -15.33 15.27 -56.68
N ASP A 145 -14.71 14.17 -57.12
CA ASP A 145 -14.47 13.95 -58.55
C ASP A 145 -13.82 12.57 -58.78
N ASP A 146 -14.61 11.69 -59.36
CA ASP A 146 -14.21 10.44 -60.03
C ASP A 146 -13.82 10.80 -61.49
N ARG A 147 -12.66 10.26 -61.95
CA ARG A 147 -12.07 10.27 -63.32
C ARG A 147 -11.13 11.43 -63.65
N LEU A 148 -9.97 11.21 -64.28
CA LEU A 148 -9.60 10.22 -65.29
C LEU A 148 -8.09 9.90 -65.23
#